data_AF-A0A9E2I0K9-F1
#
_entry.id   AF-A0A9E2I0K9-F1
#
_cell.length_a   1.000
_cell.length_b   1.000
_cell.length_c   1.000
_cell.angle_alpha   90.00
_cell.angle_beta   90.00
_cell.angle_gamma   90.00
#
_symmetry.space_group_name_H-M   'P 1'
#
loop_
_entity.id
_entity.type
_entity.pdbx_description
1 polymer ?
#
loop_
_entity_poly.entity_id
_entity_poly.type
_entity_poly.pdbx_seq_one_letter_code
_entity_poly.pdbx_strand_id
1 'polypeptide(L)'
;MLDKMYRYYSKNIILFFLMHPTFYFGIALAMITDFAFSAVALIFIKTVDIATKVLLIQQVFEKKELTPEMSAMLVAPLHPLMPYLSVAVYTPLVYFAFSAGTTF
;
A
#
# COMPACT_ATOMS: atom_id res chain seq x y z
N MET A 1 7.90 0.14 13.38
CA MET A 1 7.75 -0.06 11.92
C MET A 1 7.88 1.25 11.16
N LEU A 2 7.09 2.28 11.50
CA LEU A 2 7.16 3.63 10.94
C LEU A 2 8.57 4.26 10.97
N ASP A 3 9.33 4.09 12.05
CA ASP A 3 10.71 4.60 12.17
C ASP A 3 11.66 4.02 11.10
N LYS A 4 11.55 2.72 10.77
CA LYS A 4 12.33 2.12 9.68
C LYS A 4 11.98 2.80 8.35
N MET A 5 10.67 2.99 8.10
CA MET A 5 10.18 3.60 6.87
C MET A 5 10.63 5.06 6.74
N TYR A 6 10.60 5.80 7.85
CA TYR A 6 11.11 7.16 7.91
C TYR A 6 12.59 7.24 7.54
N ARG A 7 13.45 6.31 7.99
CA ARG A 7 14.87 6.30 7.61
C ARG A 7 15.12 6.16 6.12
N TYR A 8 14.28 5.40 5.40
CA TYR A 8 14.40 5.29 3.95
C TYR A 8 13.84 6.54 3.26
N TYR A 9 12.68 7.02 3.71
CA TYR A 9 12.05 8.24 3.22
C TYR A 9 12.97 9.46 3.37
N SER A 10 13.59 9.65 4.55
CA SER A 10 14.46 10.79 4.85
C SER A 10 15.77 10.78 4.06
N LYS A 11 16.24 9.60 3.63
CA LYS A 11 17.39 9.48 2.72
C LYS A 11 17.01 9.80 1.28
N ASN A 12 15.92 9.20 0.79
CA ASN A 12 15.45 9.41 -0.58
C ASN A 12 14.03 8.84 -0.76
N ILE A 13 13.14 9.61 -1.40
CA ILE A 13 11.78 9.16 -1.73
C ILE A 13 11.77 7.91 -2.63
N ILE A 14 12.74 7.73 -3.51
CA ILE A 14 12.87 6.56 -4.39
C ILE A 14 13.11 5.29 -3.56
N LEU A 15 13.97 5.36 -2.54
CA LEU A 15 14.20 4.23 -1.62
C LEU A 15 12.94 3.86 -0.86
N PHE A 16 12.11 4.87 -0.54
CA PHE A 16 10.81 4.63 0.06
C PHE A 16 9.88 3.87 -0.88
N PHE A 17 9.74 4.30 -2.14
CA PHE A 17 8.94 3.58 -3.13
C PHE A 17 9.44 2.14 -3.36
N LEU A 18 10.76 1.91 -3.40
CA LEU A 18 11.35 0.58 -3.58
C LEU A 18 10.99 -0.42 -2.47
N MET A 19 10.65 0.05 -1.25
CA MET A 19 10.20 -0.83 -0.17
C MET A 19 8.79 -1.43 -0.39
N HIS A 20 8.08 -1.03 -1.45
CA HIS A 20 6.72 -1.50 -1.73
C HIS A 20 6.70 -2.50 -2.91
N PRO A 21 7.22 -3.73 -2.74
CA PRO A 21 7.30 -4.71 -3.84
C PRO A 21 5.93 -5.02 -4.44
N THR A 22 4.86 -4.98 -3.62
CA THR A 22 3.49 -5.23 -4.09
C THR A 22 2.96 -4.16 -5.06
N PHE A 23 3.53 -2.94 -5.05
CA PHE A 23 3.18 -1.90 -6.01
C PHE A 23 3.73 -2.24 -7.40
N TYR A 24 5.02 -2.63 -7.46
CA TYR A 24 5.66 -3.09 -8.69
C TYR A 24 5.04 -4.40 -9.21
N PHE A 25 4.65 -5.30 -8.31
CA PHE A 25 3.85 -6.48 -8.68
C PHE A 25 2.54 -6.09 -9.36
N GLY A 26 1.83 -5.08 -8.84
CA GLY A 26 0.61 -4.58 -9.45
C GLY A 26 0.83 -4.03 -10.85
N ILE A 27 1.91 -3.27 -11.06
CA ILE A 27 2.30 -2.77 -12.39
C ILE A 27 2.58 -3.92 -13.34
N ALA A 28 3.39 -4.91 -12.92
CA ALA A 28 3.70 -6.07 -13.74
C ALA A 28 2.44 -6.87 -14.09
N LEU A 29 1.54 -7.06 -13.12
CA LEU A 29 0.26 -7.73 -13.33
C LEU A 29 -0.58 -6.99 -14.37
N ALA A 30 -0.71 -5.67 -14.24
CA ALA A 30 -1.45 -4.85 -15.20
C ALA A 30 -0.85 -4.95 -16.61
N MET A 31 0.48 -4.96 -16.75
CA MET A 31 1.12 -5.12 -18.07
C MET A 31 0.84 -6.50 -18.68
N ILE A 32 0.84 -7.56 -17.88
CA ILE A 32 0.61 -8.94 -18.35
C ILE A 32 -0.88 -9.17 -18.70
N THR A 33 -1.80 -8.50 -18.01
CA THR A 33 -3.25 -8.65 -18.20
C THR A 33 -3.85 -7.52 -19.03
N ASP A 34 -3.06 -6.89 -19.90
CA ASP A 34 -3.47 -5.79 -20.79
C ASP A 34 -4.31 -4.70 -20.09
N PHE A 35 -3.81 -4.23 -18.94
CA PHE A 35 -4.43 -3.22 -18.10
C PHE A 35 -5.86 -3.54 -17.63
N ALA A 36 -6.18 -4.83 -17.42
CA ALA A 36 -7.42 -5.26 -16.79
C ALA A 36 -7.80 -4.39 -15.57
N PHE A 37 -9.08 -4.05 -15.48
CA PHE A 37 -9.60 -3.11 -14.47
C PHE A 37 -9.20 -3.49 -13.03
N SER A 38 -9.23 -4.78 -12.68
CA SER A 38 -8.84 -5.27 -11.36
C SER A 38 -7.35 -5.08 -11.04
N ALA A 39 -6.47 -5.19 -12.04
CA ALA A 39 -5.05 -4.90 -11.89
C ALA A 39 -4.81 -3.40 -11.68
N VAL A 40 -5.51 -2.55 -12.43
CA VAL A 40 -5.47 -1.09 -12.25
C VAL A 40 -6.01 -0.69 -10.87
N ALA A 41 -7.11 -1.29 -10.42
CA ALA A 41 -7.66 -1.08 -9.09
C ALA A 41 -6.67 -1.49 -7.99
N LEU A 42 -5.95 -2.61 -8.17
CA LEU A 42 -4.90 -3.03 -7.24
C LEU A 42 -3.78 -1.99 -7.14
N ILE A 43 -3.32 -1.46 -8.28
CA ILE A 43 -2.32 -0.37 -8.29
C ILE A 43 -2.85 0.85 -7.54
N PHE A 44 -4.09 1.27 -7.81
CA PHE A 44 -4.70 2.42 -7.16
C PHE A 44 -4.76 2.26 -5.62
N ILE A 45 -5.24 1.11 -5.14
CA ILE A 45 -5.28 0.80 -3.71
C ILE A 45 -3.86 0.87 -3.10
N LYS A 46 -2.84 0.38 -3.81
CA LYS A 46 -1.45 0.46 -3.36
C LYS A 46 -0.92 1.89 -3.36
N THR A 47 -1.28 2.71 -4.34
CA THR A 47 -0.93 4.14 -4.35
C THR A 47 -1.51 4.85 -3.13
N VAL A 48 -2.77 4.61 -2.80
CA VAL A 48 -3.41 5.19 -1.61
C VAL A 48 -2.69 4.73 -0.34
N ASP A 49 -2.40 3.42 -0.20
CA ASP A 49 -1.66 2.88 0.95
C ASP A 49 -0.28 3.54 1.13
N ILE A 50 0.47 3.73 0.04
CA ILE A 50 1.78 4.39 0.05
C ILE A 50 1.62 5.87 0.43
N ALA A 51 0.67 6.59 -0.19
CA ALA A 51 0.41 8.00 0.05
C ALA A 51 0.03 8.25 1.52
N THR A 52 -0.87 7.45 2.08
CA THR A 52 -1.23 7.53 3.51
C THR A 52 -0.01 7.32 4.39
N LYS A 53 0.87 6.37 4.09
CA LYS A 53 2.11 6.15 4.86
C LYS A 53 3.06 7.34 4.81
N VAL A 54 3.20 8.00 3.66
CA VAL A 54 4.00 9.23 3.55
C VAL A 54 3.41 10.33 4.44
N LEU A 55 2.09 10.54 4.38
CA LEU A 55 1.42 11.53 5.22
C LEU A 55 1.62 11.26 6.71
N LEU A 56 1.46 10.00 7.13
CA LEU A 56 1.70 9.59 8.52
C LEU A 56 3.15 9.85 8.93
N ILE A 57 4.12 9.53 8.08
CA ILE A 57 5.54 9.77 8.37
C ILE A 57 5.81 11.27 8.56
N GLN A 58 5.30 12.11 7.66
CA GLN A 58 5.46 13.57 7.76
C GLN A 58 4.81 14.13 9.04
N GLN A 59 3.60 13.68 9.37
CA GLN A 59 2.91 14.12 10.58
C GLN A 59 3.61 13.68 11.86
N VAL A 60 4.06 12.42 11.93
CA VAL A 60 4.72 11.85 13.12
C VAL A 60 6.13 12.41 13.32
N PHE A 61 6.96 12.45 12.27
CA PHE A 61 8.41 12.71 12.42
C PHE A 61 8.84 14.13 12.05
N GLU A 62 8.18 14.78 11.07
CA GLU A 62 8.54 16.14 10.67
C GLU A 62 7.76 17.19 11.46
N LYS A 63 6.43 17.07 11.46
CA LYS A 63 5.55 18.06 12.11
C LYS A 63 5.45 17.85 13.62
N LYS A 64 5.63 16.61 14.11
CA LYS A 64 5.42 16.20 15.52
C LYS A 64 4.03 16.58 16.06
N GLU A 65 3.09 16.85 15.17
CA GLU A 65 1.71 17.18 15.48
C GLU A 65 0.86 15.94 15.21
N LEU A 66 0.73 15.12 16.25
CA LEU A 66 -0.24 14.02 16.24
C LEU A 66 -1.56 14.59 16.72
N THR A 67 -2.57 14.58 15.86
CA THR A 67 -3.93 14.82 16.36
C THR A 67 -4.29 13.73 17.38
N PRO A 68 -5.16 14.02 18.36
CA PRO A 68 -5.59 13.03 19.35
C PRO A 68 -6.07 11.72 18.70
N GLU A 69 -6.74 11.81 17.55
CA GLU A 69 -7.24 10.68 16.77
C GLU A 69 -6.09 9.86 16.19
N MET A 70 -5.10 10.51 15.59
CA MET A 70 -3.93 9.82 15.02
C MET A 70 -3.08 9.16 16.11
N SER A 71 -2.91 9.82 17.25
CA SER A 71 -2.22 9.26 18.41
C SER A 71 -2.95 8.00 18.90
N ALA A 72 -4.27 8.06 19.04
CA ALA A 72 -5.08 6.90 19.43
C ALA A 72 -4.98 5.74 18.43
N MET A 73 -4.94 6.03 17.12
CA MET A 73 -4.74 4.99 16.09
C MET A 73 -3.37 4.32 16.15
N LEU A 74 -2.32 5.04 16.57
CA LEU A 74 -0.95 4.49 16.67
C LEU A 74 -0.78 3.52 17.85
N VAL A 75 -1.49 3.73 18.96
CA VAL A 75 -1.46 2.85 20.14
C VAL A 75 -2.60 1.83 20.17
N ALA A 76 -3.59 1.95 19.27
CA ALA A 76 -4.69 1.00 19.20
C ALA A 76 -4.17 -0.41 18.84
N PRO A 77 -4.55 -1.46 19.60
CA PRO A 77 -4.23 -2.82 19.22
C PRO A 77 -4.91 -3.14 17.88
N LEU A 78 -4.11 -3.58 16.91
CA LEU A 78 -4.63 -4.03 15.63
C LEU A 78 -5.54 -5.24 15.86
N HIS A 79 -6.76 -5.20 15.29
CA HIS A 79 -7.68 -6.33 15.36
C HIS A 79 -7.01 -7.57 14.74
N PRO A 80 -7.15 -8.78 15.31
CA PRO A 80 -6.51 -10.00 14.78
C PRO A 80 -6.88 -10.33 13.32
N LEU A 81 -7.98 -9.78 12.82
CA LEU A 81 -8.41 -9.94 11.43
C LEU A 81 -7.71 -8.99 10.43
N MET A 82 -7.02 -7.95 10.91
CA MET A 82 -6.33 -6.98 10.03
C MET A 82 -5.37 -7.61 9.03
N PRO A 83 -4.54 -8.62 9.38
CA PRO A 83 -3.69 -9.30 8.41
C PRO A 83 -4.47 -9.99 7.29
N TYR A 84 -5.65 -10.54 7.60
CA TYR A 84 -6.49 -11.29 6.65
C TYR A 84 -7.21 -10.39 5.64
N LEU A 85 -7.37 -9.09 5.94
CA LEU A 85 -7.93 -8.12 4.98
C LEU A 85 -7.11 -8.10 3.68
N SER A 86 -5.79 -8.24 3.78
CA SER A 86 -4.93 -8.30 2.60
C SER A 86 -5.25 -9.48 1.69
N VAL A 87 -5.54 -10.65 2.26
CA VAL A 87 -5.93 -11.85 1.51
C VAL A 87 -7.33 -11.66 0.91
N ALA A 88 -8.28 -11.18 1.71
CA ALA A 88 -9.65 -10.97 1.27
C ALA A 88 -9.78 -9.94 0.14
N VAL A 89 -8.91 -8.92 0.11
CA VAL A 89 -8.94 -7.86 -0.92
C VAL A 89 -8.05 -8.19 -2.11
N TYR A 90 -6.80 -8.59 -1.88
CA TYR A 90 -5.85 -8.74 -2.98
C TYR A 90 -6.03 -10.05 -3.76
N THR A 91 -6.38 -11.16 -3.12
CA THR A 91 -6.53 -12.44 -3.81
C THR A 91 -7.63 -12.39 -4.89
N PRO A 92 -8.84 -11.85 -4.62
CA PRO A 92 -9.85 -11.70 -5.66
C PRO A 92 -9.41 -10.77 -6.79
N LEU A 93 -8.74 -9.66 -6.49
CA LEU A 93 -8.28 -8.71 -7.52
C LEU A 93 -7.27 -9.36 -8.48
N VAL A 94 -6.33 -10.13 -7.95
CA VAL A 94 -5.35 -10.87 -8.75
C VAL A 94 -6.06 -11.95 -9.58
N TYR A 95 -6.97 -12.71 -8.98
CA TYR A 95 -7.75 -13.72 -9.70
C TYR A 95 -8.53 -13.09 -10.88
N PHE A 96 -9.24 -11.99 -10.64
CA PHE A 96 -10.01 -11.31 -11.68
C PHE A 96 -9.14 -10.70 -12.76
N ALA A 97 -7.92 -10.24 -12.42
CA ALA A 97 -6.99 -9.73 -13.42
C ALA A 97 -6.61 -10.83 -14.42
N PHE A 98 -6.28 -12.03 -13.92
CA PHE A 98 -5.99 -13.16 -14.80
C PHE A 98 -7.22 -13.67 -15.55
N SER A 99 -8.40 -13.75 -14.92
CA SER A 99 -9.61 -14.23 -15.61
C SER A 99 -10.10 -13.29 -16.71
N ALA A 100 -9.89 -11.98 -16.54
CA ALA A 100 -10.24 -10.97 -17.54
C ALA A 100 -9.19 -10.89 -18.68
N GLY A 101 -7.92 -11.18 -18.38
CA GLY A 101 -6.84 -11.16 -19.37
C GLY A 101 -6.74 -12.42 -20.26
N THR A 102 -7.54 -13.47 -19.99
CA THR A 102 -7.48 -14.75 -20.73
C THR A 102 -8.42 -14.85 -21.94
N THR A 103 -9.15 -13.79 -22.31
CA THR A 103 -9.92 -13.77 -23.56
C THR A 103 -9.01 -13.42 -24.74
N PHE A 104 -8.38 -14.45 -25.31
CA PHE A 104 -7.84 -14.45 -26.67
C PHE A 104 -8.63 -15.43 -27.53
#